data_AF-A0A948PFT7-F1
#
_entry.id   AF-A0A948PFT7-F1
#
_cell.length_a   1.000
_cell.length_b   1.000
_cell.length_c   1.000
_cell.angle_alpha   90.00
_cell.angle_beta   90.00
_cell.angle_gamma   90.00
#
_symmetry.space_group_name_H-M   'P 1'
#
loop_
_entity.id
_entity.type
_entity.pdbx_description
1 polymer ?
#
loop_
_entity_poly.entity_id
_entity_poly.type
_entity_poly.pdbx_seq_one_letter_code
_entity_poly.pdbx_strand_id
1 'polypeptide(L)'
;MGDGISTIRKLIDKKNNDPRRGEPHQKQFTLYKIVENEATKKLLAEKGYTDNTTLKNGEVLYLQHDPFLKLGGDIIEVTPIVHTDNLKLFSDLARFFDIRLTGIDFLAQNIAISWKNQVCAILELNSVPCIELHHFPSSGTPTNPAKALSDMFFKYYL
;
A
#
# COMPACT_ATOMS: atom_id res chain seq x y z
N MET A 1 -11.03 5.30 9.61
CA MET A 1 -11.28 4.75 10.96
C MET A 1 -12.06 5.79 11.74
N GLY A 2 -13.09 5.37 12.46
CA GLY A 2 -13.88 6.25 13.32
C GLY A 2 -13.09 6.74 14.53
N ASP A 3 -13.30 8.00 14.90
CA ASP A 3 -12.77 8.63 16.11
C ASP A 3 -13.87 8.82 17.18
N GLY A 4 -15.09 8.32 16.93
CA GLY A 4 -16.24 8.47 17.83
C GLY A 4 -16.92 9.84 17.80
N ILE A 5 -16.41 10.80 17.01
CA ILE A 5 -16.85 12.21 17.05
C ILE A 5 -17.16 12.74 15.63
N SER A 6 -16.27 12.52 14.68
CA SER A 6 -16.35 12.99 13.31
C SER A 6 -17.30 12.14 12.47
N THR A 7 -18.05 12.79 11.58
CA THR A 7 -18.83 12.10 10.56
C THR A 7 -17.91 11.46 9.51
N ILE A 8 -18.42 10.49 8.75
CA ILE A 8 -17.69 9.86 7.63
C ILE A 8 -17.17 10.92 6.65
N ARG A 9 -17.99 11.91 6.27
CA ARG A 9 -17.56 13.03 5.41
C ARG A 9 -16.34 13.75 5.97
N LYS A 10 -16.38 14.14 7.25
CA LYS A 10 -15.27 14.84 7.92
C LYS A 10 -14.00 13.97 8.00
N LEU A 11 -14.14 12.67 8.19
CA LEU A 11 -13.01 11.73 8.22
C LEU A 11 -12.37 11.59 6.83
N ILE A 12 -13.18 11.53 5.77
CA ILE A 12 -12.71 11.51 4.38
C ILE A 12 -12.00 12.82 4.06
N ASP A 13 -12.62 13.96 4.35
CA ASP A 13 -12.04 15.30 4.11
C ASP A 13 -10.71 15.48 4.85
N LYS A 14 -10.66 15.09 6.12
CA LYS A 14 -9.43 15.11 6.92
C LYS A 14 -8.32 14.27 6.28
N LYS A 15 -8.64 13.07 5.79
CA LYS A 15 -7.66 12.20 5.13
C LYS A 15 -7.23 12.76 3.78
N ASN A 16 -8.14 13.35 3.01
CA ASN A 16 -7.87 13.97 1.72
C ASN A 16 -7.09 15.30 1.83
N ASN A 17 -7.13 15.96 2.99
CA ASN A 17 -6.35 17.15 3.29
C ASN A 17 -4.88 16.85 3.67
N ASP A 18 -4.47 15.59 3.72
CA ASP A 18 -3.05 15.23 3.80
C ASP A 18 -2.31 15.81 2.58
N PRO A 19 -1.29 16.68 2.77
CA PRO A 19 -0.60 17.35 1.65
C PRO A 19 0.14 16.37 0.73
N ARG A 20 0.31 15.10 1.13
CA ARG A 20 0.88 14.04 0.29
C ARG A 20 -0.14 13.48 -0.71
N ARG A 21 -1.43 13.80 -0.58
CA ARG A 21 -2.50 13.28 -1.45
C ARG A 21 -2.84 14.24 -2.58
N GLY A 22 -2.68 13.74 -3.80
CA GLY A 22 -3.10 14.41 -5.01
C GLY A 22 -4.29 13.74 -5.70
N GLU A 23 -4.65 14.27 -6.85
CA GLU A 23 -5.52 13.58 -7.79
C GLU A 23 -4.72 12.49 -8.55
N PRO A 24 -5.36 11.37 -8.98
CA PRO A 24 -4.66 10.24 -9.63
C PRO A 24 -3.81 10.57 -10.86
N HIS A 25 -4.05 11.69 -11.52
CA HIS A 25 -3.34 12.12 -12.74
C HIS A 25 -2.16 13.07 -12.44
N GLN A 26 -1.95 13.43 -11.18
CA GLN A 26 -0.90 14.33 -10.74
C GLN A 26 0.35 13.54 -10.35
N LYS A 27 1.39 13.60 -11.21
CA LYS A 27 2.63 12.81 -11.05
C LYS A 27 3.48 13.17 -9.84
N GLN A 28 3.24 14.32 -9.22
CA GLN A 28 4.00 14.80 -8.07
C GLN A 28 3.55 14.20 -6.73
N PHE A 29 2.48 13.40 -6.73
CA PHE A 29 1.96 12.76 -5.52
C PHE A 29 2.07 11.24 -5.63
N THR A 30 2.53 10.61 -4.54
CA THR A 30 2.59 9.15 -4.40
C THR A 30 1.35 8.56 -3.72
N LEU A 31 0.52 9.41 -3.11
CA LEU A 31 -0.77 9.02 -2.54
C LEU A 31 -1.87 9.79 -3.27
N TYR A 32 -3.03 9.17 -3.39
CA TYR A 32 -4.18 9.81 -4.03
C TYR A 32 -5.30 10.06 -3.04
N LYS A 33 -6.12 11.08 -3.33
CA LYS A 33 -7.35 11.33 -2.59
C LYS A 33 -8.30 10.14 -2.75
N ILE A 34 -9.09 9.93 -1.70
CA ILE A 34 -10.19 8.97 -1.70
C ILE A 34 -11.19 9.38 -2.78
N VAL A 35 -11.50 8.42 -3.66
CA VAL A 35 -12.52 8.56 -4.68
C VAL A 35 -13.80 7.93 -4.15
N GLU A 36 -14.86 8.72 -4.08
CA GLU A 36 -16.20 8.25 -3.69
C GLU A 36 -17.00 7.96 -4.96
N ASN A 37 -17.36 6.70 -5.14
CA ASN A 37 -18.07 6.21 -6.33
C ASN A 37 -19.23 5.28 -5.93
N GLU A 38 -19.84 4.59 -6.89
CA GLU A 38 -20.94 3.66 -6.62
C GLU A 38 -20.57 2.52 -5.66
N ALA A 39 -19.32 2.06 -5.68
CA ALA A 39 -18.86 1.06 -4.71
C ALA A 39 -18.89 1.62 -3.28
N THR A 40 -18.45 2.88 -3.10
CA THR A 40 -18.53 3.57 -1.80
C THR A 40 -19.97 3.69 -1.32
N LYS A 41 -20.89 4.13 -2.20
CA LYS A 41 -22.32 4.27 -1.86
C LYS A 41 -22.93 2.92 -1.45
N LYS A 42 -22.60 1.84 -2.16
CA LYS A 42 -23.08 0.49 -1.86
C LYS A 42 -22.58 0.01 -0.49
N LEU A 43 -21.29 0.15 -0.22
CA LEU A 43 -20.68 -0.25 1.06
C LEU A 43 -21.27 0.51 2.25
N LEU A 44 -21.57 1.80 2.08
CA LEU A 44 -22.27 2.61 3.08
C LEU A 44 -23.70 2.10 3.30
N ALA A 45 -24.46 1.88 2.21
CA ALA A 45 -25.84 1.42 2.27
C ALA A 45 -25.98 0.04 2.92
N GLU A 46 -25.07 -0.90 2.64
CA GLU A 46 -25.03 -2.23 3.26
C GLU A 46 -24.89 -2.17 4.79
N LYS A 47 -24.25 -1.10 5.32
CA LYS A 47 -24.14 -0.84 6.75
C LYS A 47 -25.22 0.10 7.31
N GLY A 48 -26.13 0.58 6.46
CA GLY A 48 -27.12 1.60 6.83
C GLY A 48 -26.47 2.96 7.17
N TYR A 49 -25.29 3.24 6.64
CA TYR A 49 -24.54 4.46 6.89
C TYR A 49 -24.79 5.51 5.81
N THR A 50 -24.58 6.75 6.20
CA THR A 50 -24.58 7.92 5.33
C THR A 50 -23.32 8.73 5.62
N ASP A 51 -23.00 9.70 4.76
CA ASP A 51 -21.90 10.64 4.98
C ASP A 51 -21.93 11.36 6.34
N ASN A 52 -23.13 11.52 6.92
CA ASN A 52 -23.36 12.16 8.21
C ASN A 52 -23.25 11.21 9.40
N THR A 53 -23.08 9.90 9.17
CA THR A 53 -22.92 8.92 10.24
C THR A 53 -21.59 9.15 10.95
N THR A 54 -21.63 9.19 12.29
CA THR A 54 -20.43 9.14 13.14
C THR A 54 -20.10 7.69 13.46
N LEU A 55 -18.92 7.24 13.03
CA LEU A 55 -18.43 5.88 13.31
C LEU A 55 -17.97 5.78 14.77
N LYS A 56 -18.13 4.61 15.38
CA LYS A 56 -17.60 4.37 16.73
C LYS A 56 -16.07 4.50 16.73
N ASN A 57 -15.51 4.89 17.87
CA ASN A 57 -14.06 5.01 18.00
C ASN A 57 -13.38 3.66 17.68
N GLY A 58 -12.40 3.66 16.79
CA GLY A 58 -11.70 2.45 16.32
C GLY A 58 -12.44 1.64 15.26
N GLU A 59 -13.68 2.01 14.89
CA GLU A 59 -14.43 1.28 13.88
C GLU A 59 -13.82 1.48 12.47
N VAL A 60 -13.63 0.37 11.75
CA VAL A 60 -13.13 0.37 10.38
C VAL A 60 -14.30 0.30 9.39
N LEU A 61 -14.37 1.32 8.53
CA LEU A 61 -15.25 1.38 7.38
C LEU A 61 -14.38 1.35 6.12
N TYR A 62 -14.62 0.37 5.25
CA TYR A 62 -14.03 0.31 3.92
C TYR A 62 -14.91 1.11 2.96
N LEU A 63 -14.28 1.97 2.15
CA LEU A 63 -14.94 2.81 1.15
C LEU A 63 -14.84 2.23 -0.28
N GLN A 64 -14.06 1.16 -0.44
CA GLN A 64 -13.78 0.45 -1.69
C GLN A 64 -13.60 -1.04 -1.38
N HIS A 65 -13.89 -1.90 -2.37
CA HIS A 65 -13.58 -3.33 -2.30
C HIS A 65 -12.11 -3.60 -2.63
N ASP A 66 -11.55 -2.82 -3.56
CA ASP A 66 -10.20 -3.01 -4.05
C ASP A 66 -9.20 -2.11 -3.30
N PRO A 67 -8.00 -2.60 -2.98
CA PRO A 67 -6.98 -1.85 -2.24
C PRO A 67 -6.18 -0.90 -3.15
N PHE A 68 -6.73 -0.48 -4.29
CA PHE A 68 -5.97 0.25 -5.30
C PHE A 68 -5.65 1.68 -4.85
N LEU A 69 -4.38 2.06 -5.04
CA LEU A 69 -3.88 3.40 -4.72
C LEU A 69 -4.70 4.51 -5.39
N LYS A 70 -5.07 4.33 -6.67
CA LYS A 70 -5.88 5.27 -7.47
C LYS A 70 -7.26 5.58 -6.88
N LEU A 71 -7.76 4.75 -5.96
CA LEU A 71 -9.02 4.95 -5.26
C LEU A 71 -8.83 5.54 -3.85
N GLY A 72 -7.60 5.96 -3.51
CA GLY A 72 -7.22 6.49 -2.20
C GLY A 72 -6.71 5.44 -1.22
N GLY A 73 -6.26 4.29 -1.74
CA GLY A 73 -5.59 3.26 -0.96
C GLY A 73 -4.40 3.80 -0.15
N ASP A 74 -4.08 3.08 0.92
CA ASP A 74 -2.93 3.39 1.78
C ASP A 74 -1.76 2.47 1.44
N ILE A 75 -0.54 2.99 1.54
CA ILE A 75 0.70 2.23 1.35
C ILE A 75 1.40 2.16 2.70
N ILE A 76 1.52 0.97 3.26
CA ILE A 76 2.15 0.77 4.56
C ILE A 76 3.50 0.13 4.32
N GLU A 77 4.55 0.74 4.85
CA GLU A 77 5.88 0.14 4.84
C GLU A 77 5.93 -0.96 5.92
N VAL A 78 6.22 -2.19 5.50
CA VAL A 78 6.14 -3.39 6.35
C VAL A 78 7.44 -4.20 6.39
N THR A 79 8.52 -3.75 5.74
CA THR A 79 9.81 -4.47 5.71
C THR A 79 10.28 -4.92 7.10
N PRO A 80 10.19 -4.11 8.18
CA PRO A 80 10.64 -4.51 9.51
C PRO A 80 9.90 -5.71 10.10
N ILE A 81 8.68 -5.99 9.64
CA ILE A 81 7.85 -7.10 10.15
C ILE A 81 7.85 -8.31 9.21
N VAL A 82 8.47 -8.23 8.03
CA VAL A 82 8.49 -9.34 7.07
C VAL A 82 9.27 -10.53 7.65
N HIS A 83 8.66 -11.71 7.61
CA HIS A 83 9.32 -12.92 8.06
C HIS A 83 10.56 -13.24 7.20
N THR A 84 11.65 -13.69 7.82
CA THR A 84 12.93 -13.96 7.14
C THR A 84 12.83 -15.02 6.04
N ASP A 85 11.98 -16.04 6.21
CA ASP A 85 11.68 -17.02 5.14
C ASP A 85 11.09 -16.37 3.89
N ASN A 86 10.27 -15.31 4.03
CA ASN A 86 9.67 -14.61 2.89
C ASN A 86 10.75 -13.80 2.17
N LEU A 87 11.60 -13.08 2.92
CA LEU A 87 12.75 -12.37 2.35
C LEU A 87 13.71 -13.32 1.60
N LYS A 88 13.93 -14.51 2.16
CA LYS A 88 14.73 -15.56 1.51
C LYS A 88 14.08 -16.02 0.20
N LEU A 89 12.78 -16.33 0.23
CA LEU A 89 12.03 -16.70 -0.98
C LEU A 89 12.14 -15.64 -2.07
N PHE A 90 11.92 -14.37 -1.73
CA PHE A 90 12.00 -13.25 -2.68
C PHE A 90 13.40 -13.11 -3.28
N SER A 91 14.43 -13.24 -2.43
CA SER A 91 15.83 -13.20 -2.88
C SER A 91 16.19 -14.38 -3.79
N ASP A 92 15.70 -15.58 -3.46
CA ASP A 92 15.97 -16.79 -4.23
C ASP A 92 15.25 -16.75 -5.59
N LEU A 93 14.03 -16.20 -5.66
CA LEU A 93 13.31 -15.95 -6.91
C LEU A 93 14.06 -14.95 -7.81
N ALA A 94 14.49 -13.80 -7.26
CA ALA A 94 15.24 -12.81 -8.02
C ALA A 94 16.53 -13.39 -8.62
N ARG A 95 17.24 -14.25 -7.86
CA ARG A 95 18.44 -14.96 -8.35
C ARG A 95 18.10 -16.01 -9.39
N PHE A 96 17.04 -16.79 -9.19
CA PHE A 96 16.65 -17.87 -10.10
C PHE A 96 16.34 -17.33 -11.50
N PHE A 97 15.67 -16.18 -11.60
CA PHE A 97 15.39 -15.52 -12.87
C PHE A 97 16.51 -14.58 -13.35
N ASP A 98 17.62 -14.49 -12.63
CA ASP A 98 18.75 -13.59 -12.91
C ASP A 98 18.35 -12.11 -13.13
N ILE A 99 17.39 -11.62 -12.34
CA ILE A 99 16.91 -10.23 -12.42
C ILE A 99 17.57 -9.41 -11.30
N ARG A 100 18.43 -8.46 -11.69
CA ARG A 100 19.20 -7.62 -10.74
C ARG A 100 18.35 -6.64 -9.93
N LEU A 101 17.24 -6.18 -10.49
CA LEU A 101 16.24 -5.34 -9.83
C LEU A 101 14.84 -5.84 -10.21
N THR A 102 14.07 -6.26 -9.22
CA THR A 102 12.68 -6.67 -9.44
C THR A 102 11.79 -6.30 -8.27
N GLY A 103 10.55 -5.90 -8.55
CA GLY A 103 9.47 -5.87 -7.57
C GLY A 103 8.73 -7.20 -7.62
N ILE A 104 8.45 -7.79 -6.47
CA ILE A 104 7.74 -9.06 -6.38
C ILE A 104 6.39 -8.80 -5.72
N ASP A 105 5.33 -9.09 -6.46
CA ASP A 105 3.97 -8.96 -5.95
C ASP A 105 3.59 -10.27 -5.28
N PHE A 106 3.41 -10.20 -3.97
CA PHE A 106 3.17 -11.36 -3.12
C PHE A 106 1.89 -11.18 -2.31
N LEU A 107 0.99 -12.15 -2.40
CA LEU A 107 -0.25 -12.19 -1.64
C LEU A 107 -0.12 -13.21 -0.51
N ALA A 108 -0.35 -12.76 0.73
CA ALA A 108 -0.33 -13.60 1.92
C ALA A 108 -1.36 -13.11 2.94
N GLN A 109 -1.75 -14.00 3.85
CA GLN A 109 -2.65 -13.63 4.95
C GLN A 109 -1.94 -12.71 5.96
N ASN A 110 -0.67 -12.99 6.25
CA ASN A 110 0.17 -12.17 7.11
C ASN A 110 1.64 -12.25 6.69
N ILE A 111 2.22 -11.12 6.28
CA ILE A 111 3.62 -11.04 5.81
C ILE A 111 4.65 -11.36 6.91
N ALA A 112 4.27 -11.28 8.18
CA ALA A 112 5.09 -11.62 9.33
C ALA A 112 5.13 -13.14 9.64
N ILE A 113 4.34 -13.94 8.94
CA ILE A 113 4.37 -15.41 9.03
C ILE A 113 5.17 -15.96 7.84
N SER A 114 5.91 -17.05 8.05
CA SER A 114 6.59 -17.76 6.98
C SER A 114 5.61 -18.23 5.90
N TRP A 115 5.95 -18.05 4.62
CA TRP A 115 5.18 -18.57 3.47
C TRP A 115 4.96 -20.08 3.53
N LYS A 116 5.83 -20.81 4.25
CA LYS A 116 5.71 -22.27 4.45
C LYS A 116 4.54 -22.66 5.36
N ASN A 117 4.06 -21.71 6.17
CA ASN A 117 3.08 -21.95 7.25
C ASN A 117 1.75 -21.24 6.99
N GLN A 118 1.50 -20.76 5.78
CA GLN A 118 0.26 -20.10 5.40
C GLN A 118 -0.05 -20.29 3.92
N VAL A 119 -1.30 -20.02 3.53
CA VAL A 119 -1.66 -19.91 2.11
C VAL A 119 -1.17 -18.57 1.59
N CYS A 120 -0.38 -18.60 0.53
CA CYS A 120 0.14 -17.43 -0.15
C CYS A 120 0.41 -17.71 -1.64
N ALA A 121 0.59 -16.66 -2.43
CA ALA A 121 0.90 -16.75 -3.85
C ALA A 121 1.86 -15.65 -4.28
N ILE A 122 2.80 -15.99 -5.17
CA ILE A 122 3.54 -15.01 -5.97
C ILE A 122 2.66 -14.70 -7.18
N LEU A 123 2.33 -13.43 -7.38
CA LEU A 123 1.44 -12.98 -8.45
C LEU A 123 2.25 -12.62 -9.69
N GLU A 124 3.27 -11.79 -9.53
CA GLU A 124 4.12 -11.32 -10.62
C GLU A 124 5.52 -10.91 -10.15
N LEU A 125 6.45 -10.85 -11.11
CA LEU A 125 7.78 -10.28 -10.96
C LEU A 125 7.91 -9.12 -11.96
N ASN A 126 8.01 -7.91 -11.44
CA ASN A 126 8.12 -6.68 -12.21
C ASN A 126 9.60 -6.31 -12.39
N SER A 127 10.09 -6.25 -13.63
CA SER A 127 11.49 -5.87 -13.93
C SER A 127 11.75 -4.35 -13.88
N VAL A 128 10.68 -3.55 -13.86
CA VAL A 128 10.73 -2.09 -13.70
C VAL A 128 9.80 -1.69 -12.55
N PRO A 129 10.19 -1.99 -11.30
CA PRO A 129 9.32 -1.72 -10.15
C PRO A 129 9.16 -0.22 -9.89
N CYS A 130 7.97 0.13 -9.44
CA CYS A 130 7.59 1.46 -8.97
C CYS A 130 8.23 1.73 -7.59
N ILE A 131 9.50 2.15 -7.58
CA ILE A 131 10.28 2.31 -6.34
C ILE A 131 9.85 3.52 -5.51
N GLU A 132 9.19 4.51 -6.09
CA GLU A 132 8.71 5.73 -5.43
C GLU A 132 7.71 5.45 -4.31
N LEU A 133 6.96 4.34 -4.39
CA LEU A 133 6.00 3.91 -3.36
C LEU A 133 6.69 3.65 -2.02
N HIS A 134 7.95 3.21 -2.07
CA HIS A 134 8.75 2.90 -0.88
C HIS A 134 9.37 4.13 -0.22
N HIS A 135 9.54 5.23 -0.97
CA HIS A 135 10.08 6.50 -0.44
C HIS A 135 9.03 7.31 0.30
N PHE A 136 7.75 7.14 -0.06
CA PHE A 136 6.67 7.97 0.46
C PHE A 136 5.44 7.14 0.85
N PRO A 137 5.59 6.18 1.79
CA PRO A 137 4.45 5.43 2.28
C PRO A 137 3.49 6.34 3.06
N SER A 138 2.22 5.93 3.16
CA SER A 138 1.25 6.63 4.01
C SER A 138 1.58 6.48 5.49
N SER A 139 2.17 5.34 5.88
CA SER A 139 2.66 5.06 7.24
C SER A 139 3.82 4.04 7.25
N GLY A 140 4.58 4.00 8.33
CA GLY A 140 5.81 3.22 8.44
C GLY A 140 7.05 4.06 8.11
N THR A 141 8.23 3.46 8.24
CA THR A 141 9.51 4.15 7.99
C THR A 141 9.87 4.04 6.51
N PRO A 142 9.98 5.16 5.78
CA PRO A 142 10.37 5.12 4.37
C PRO A 142 11.70 4.39 4.15
N THR A 143 11.81 3.72 3.00
CA THR A 143 13.06 3.14 2.54
C THR A 143 13.53 3.87 1.30
N ASN A 144 14.84 3.81 1.01
CA ASN A 144 15.43 4.48 -0.15
C ASN A 144 16.00 3.47 -1.17
N PRO A 145 15.14 2.77 -1.93
CA PRO A 145 15.61 1.87 -2.99
C PRO A 145 16.42 2.59 -4.08
N ALA A 146 16.18 3.89 -4.30
CA ALA A 146 16.91 4.65 -5.31
C ALA A 146 18.40 4.77 -4.97
N LYS A 147 18.74 4.97 -3.70
CA LYS A 147 20.13 4.93 -3.24
C LYS A 147 20.74 3.55 -3.47
N ALA A 148 20.04 2.47 -3.10
CA ALA A 148 20.55 1.11 -3.30
C ALA A 148 20.81 0.80 -4.79
N LEU A 149 19.91 1.27 -5.68
CA LEU A 149 20.08 1.15 -7.12
C LEU A 149 21.28 1.98 -7.63
N SER A 150 21.45 3.21 -7.14
CA SER A 150 22.58 4.07 -7.49
C SER A 150 23.90 3.47 -7.03
N ASP A 151 23.98 3.00 -5.78
CA ASP A 151 25.16 2.34 -5.22
C ASP A 151 25.53 1.08 -6.05
N MET A 152 24.53 0.27 -6.44
CA MET A 152 24.73 -0.89 -7.31
C MET A 152 25.27 -0.46 -8.67
N PHE A 153 24.70 0.58 -9.29
CA PHE A 153 25.14 1.07 -10.58
C PHE A 153 26.62 1.51 -10.53
N PHE A 154 26.98 2.38 -9.58
CA PHE A 154 28.35 2.86 -9.41
C PHE A 154 29.35 1.76 -9.05
N LYS A 155 28.91 0.68 -8.41
CA LYS A 155 29.81 -0.43 -8.03
C LYS A 155 30.12 -1.39 -9.18
N TYR A 156 29.17 -1.60 -10.09
CA TYR A 156 29.25 -2.69 -11.08
C TYR A 156 29.32 -2.21 -12.53
N TYR A 157 29.02 -0.94 -12.80
CA TYR A 157 28.94 -0.39 -14.17
C TYR A 157 29.80 0.86 -14.40
N LEU A 158 30.43 1.39 -13.35
CA LEU A 158 31.46 2.42 -13.40
C LEU A 158 32.68 1.94 -12.61
#